data_AF-A0A0N4XPV8-F1
#
_entry.id   AF-A0A0N4XPV8-F1
#
_cell.length_a   1.000
_cell.length_b   1.000
_cell.length_c   1.000
_cell.angle_alpha   90.00
_cell.angle_beta   90.00
_cell.angle_gamma   90.00
#
_symmetry.space_group_name_H-M   'P 1'
#
loop_
_entity.id
_entity.type
_entity.pdbx_description
1 polymer ?
#
loop_
_entity_poly.entity_id
_entity_poly.type
_entity_poly.pdbx_seq_one_letter_code
_entity_poly.pdbx_strand_id
1 'polypeptide(L)' 'MQKLSLTSRAFYNDILGEYEEFVTKKFKYDKVLPMNTGVEACESAVKLARRWAYDVKKVPHNKAKPTKQLGALEEAVHSF' A
#
# COMPACT_ATOMS: atom_id res chain seq x y z
N MET A 1 -21.84 -19.19 -20.52
CA MET A 1 -20.50 -18.96 -19.93
C MET A 1 -20.70 -18.22 -18.62
N GLN A 2 -20.16 -18.71 -17.51
CA GLN A 2 -20.27 -18.04 -16.21
C GLN A 2 -19.03 -17.18 -15.98
N LYS A 3 -19.21 -15.93 -15.56
CA LYS A 3 -18.13 -15.02 -15.21
C LYS A 3 -17.83 -15.15 -13.72
N LEU A 4 -16.57 -15.38 -13.37
CA LEU A 4 -16.14 -15.48 -11.99
C LEU A 4 -16.08 -14.08 -11.37
N SER A 5 -16.69 -13.89 -10.20
CA SER A 5 -16.73 -12.60 -9.51
C SER A 5 -15.59 -12.41 -8.52
N LEU A 6 -15.00 -13.49 -8.00
CA LEU A 6 -13.98 -13.44 -6.97
C LEU A 6 -12.94 -14.55 -7.19
N THR A 7 -11.67 -14.16 -7.09
CA THR A 7 -10.53 -15.08 -7.00
C THR A 7 -9.77 -14.81 -5.71
N SER A 8 -9.21 -15.86 -5.11
CA SER A 8 -8.20 -15.68 -4.07
C SER A 8 -6.96 -15.00 -4.65
N ARG A 9 -6.26 -14.19 -3.85
CA ARG A 9 -4.95 -13.59 -4.21
C ARG A 9 -3.83 -14.61 -4.42
N ALA A 10 -4.09 -15.89 -4.15
CA ALA A 10 -3.17 -16.99 -4.47
C ALA A 10 -3.05 -17.26 -5.98
N PHE A 11 -4.00 -16.76 -6.78
CA PHE A 11 -4.00 -16.88 -8.24
C PHE A 11 -4.10 -15.50 -8.88
N TYR A 12 -3.53 -15.35 -10.08
CA TYR A 12 -3.77 -14.18 -10.91
C TYR A 12 -5.15 -14.23 -11.55
N ASN A 13 -5.76 -13.06 -11.74
CA ASN A 13 -6.98 -12.89 -12.53
C ASN A 13 -6.78 -11.82 -13.61
N ASP A 14 -7.67 -11.82 -14.58
CA ASP A 14 -7.64 -10.99 -15.78
C ASP A 14 -8.03 -9.52 -15.55
N ILE A 15 -8.56 -9.15 -14.38
CA ILE A 15 -9.08 -7.80 -14.10
C ILE A 15 -8.12 -6.97 -13.23
N LEU A 16 -7.41 -7.60 -12.30
CA LEU A 16 -6.62 -6.90 -11.30
C LEU A 16 -5.52 -6.02 -11.94
N GLY A 17 -4.79 -6.54 -12.93
CA GLY A 17 -3.69 -5.81 -13.57
C GLY A 17 -4.17 -4.54 -14.29
N GLU A 18 -5.30 -4.62 -15.02
CA GLU A 18 -5.90 -3.47 -15.70
C GLU A 18 -6.35 -2.40 -14.70
N TYR A 19 -6.94 -2.82 -13.59
CA TYR A 19 -7.31 -1.93 -12.49
C TYR A 19 -6.07 -1.25 -11.88
N GLU A 20 -5.00 -2.00 -11.60
CA GLU A 20 -3.77 -1.47 -11.01
C GLU A 20 -3.11 -0.43 -11.94
N GLU A 21 -3.04 -0.70 -13.24
CA GLU A 21 -2.51 0.23 -14.25
C GLU A 21 -3.38 1.50 -14.38
N PHE A 22 -4.70 1.36 -14.40
CA PHE A 22 -5.61 2.50 -14.50
C PHE A 22 -5.45 3.44 -13.31
N VAL A 23 -5.43 2.91 -12.08
CA VAL A 23 -5.35 3.71 -10.85
C VAL A 23 -3.98 4.40 -10.73
N THR A 24 -2.89 3.66 -10.97
CA THR A 24 -1.53 4.21 -10.90
C THR A 24 -1.33 5.35 -11.90
N LYS A 25 -1.76 5.18 -13.16
CA LYS A 25 -1.71 6.26 -14.16
C LYS A 25 -2.59 7.46 -13.80
N LYS A 26 -3.79 7.21 -13.26
CA LYS A 26 -4.75 8.27 -12.92
C LYS A 26 -4.24 9.16 -11.78
N PHE A 27 -3.68 8.56 -10.74
CA PHE A 27 -3.22 9.28 -9.54
C PHE A 27 -1.71 9.57 -9.53
N LYS A 28 -0.97 9.10 -10.55
CA LYS A 28 0.47 9.32 -10.74
C LYS A 28 1.32 8.74 -9.60
N TYR A 29 1.00 7.51 -9.21
CA TYR A 29 1.81 6.70 -8.29
C TYR A 29 2.41 5.52 -9.03
N ASP A 30 3.54 4.99 -8.54
CA ASP A 30 4.20 3.85 -9.19
C ASP A 30 3.46 2.53 -8.99
N LYS A 31 2.78 2.37 -7.85
CA LYS A 31 2.12 1.12 -7.44
C LYS A 31 0.84 1.39 -6.64
N VAL A 32 -0.04 0.41 -6.58
CA VAL A 32 -1.24 0.42 -5.73
C VAL A 32 -1.35 -0.91 -4.98
N LEU A 33 -1.83 -0.85 -3.73
CA LEU A 33 -2.18 -2.02 -2.93
C LEU A 33 -3.68 -1.98 -2.58
N PRO A 34 -4.55 -2.69 -3.33
CA PRO A 34 -5.99 -2.65 -3.09
C PRO A 34 -6.38 -3.39 -1.80
N MET A 35 -7.28 -2.77 -1.02
CA MET A 35 -7.89 -3.32 0.20
C MET A 35 -9.41 -3.20 0.12
N ASN A 36 -10.15 -3.93 0.97
CA ASN A 36 -11.62 -3.96 0.90
C ASN A 36 -12.26 -2.77 1.61
N THR A 37 -11.71 -2.38 2.78
CA THR A 37 -12.26 -1.29 3.59
C THR A 37 -11.25 -0.16 3.80
N GLY A 38 -11.76 1.03 4.16
CA GLY A 38 -10.91 2.17 4.50
C GLY A 38 -10.02 1.91 5.73
N VAL A 39 -10.50 1.15 6.73
CA VAL A 39 -9.71 0.81 7.92
C VAL A 39 -8.53 -0.08 7.55
N GLU A 40 -8.75 -1.10 6.72
CA GLU A 40 -7.69 -1.96 6.21
C GLU A 40 -6.63 -1.18 5.41
N ALA A 41 -7.07 -0.21 4.60
CA ALA A 41 -6.17 0.67 3.85
C ALA A 41 -5.30 1.53 4.80
N CYS A 42 -5.91 2.15 5.82
CA CYS A 42 -5.20 2.94 6.81
C CYS A 42 -4.17 2.11 7.60
N GLU A 43 -4.55 0.92 8.08
CA GLU A 43 -3.62 0.04 8.79
C GLU A 43 -2.46 -0.42 7.92
N SER A 44 -2.74 -0.73 6.65
CA SER A 44 -1.72 -1.14 5.67
C SER A 44 -0.75 0.00 5.37
N ALA A 45 -1.25 1.23 5.22
CA ALA A 45 -0.42 2.42 5.02
C ALA A 45 0.52 2.65 6.22
N VAL A 46 0.03 2.52 7.46
CA VAL A 46 0.86 2.64 8.67
C VAL A 46 1.92 1.54 8.73
N LYS A 47 1.58 0.29 8.38
CA LYS A 47 2.54 -0.82 8.32
C LYS A 47 3.64 -0.56 7.28
N LEU A 48 3.26 -0.07 6.09
CA LEU A 48 4.20 0.28 5.02
C LEU A 48 5.15 1.41 5.46
N ALA A 49 4.62 2.49 6.04
CA ALA A 49 5.43 3.62 6.52
C ALA A 49 6.40 3.19 7.64
N ARG A 50 5.97 2.33 8.58
CA ARG A 50 6.85 1.76 9.60
C ARG A 50 7.96 0.93 8.99
N ARG A 51 7.63 0.07 8.02
CA ARG A 51 8.61 -0.77 7.32
C ARG A 51 9.64 0.08 6.57
N TRP A 52 9.18 1.09 5.84
CA TRP A 52 10.06 2.04 5.14
C TRP A 52 10.96 2.80 6.11
N ALA A 53 10.43 3.25 7.25
CA ALA A 53 11.23 3.96 8.26
C ALA A 53 12.40 3.11 8.81
N TYR A 54 12.20 1.80 8.96
CA TYR A 54 13.26 0.88 9.39
C TYR A 54 14.22 0.51 8.26
N ASP A 55 13.69 0.16 7.09
CA ASP A 55 14.48 -0.37 5.99
C ASP A 55 15.25 0.71 5.24
N VAL A 56 14.63 1.88 5.00
CA VAL A 56 15.18 2.98 4.18
C VAL A 56 15.74 4.08 5.08
N LYS A 57 14.93 4.65 5.97
CA LYS A 57 15.36 5.75 6.86
C LYS A 57 16.25 5.30 8.01
N LYS A 58 16.41 3.98 8.23
CA LYS A 58 17.24 3.37 9.29
C LYS A 58 16.91 3.85 10.69
N VAL A 59 15.64 4.13 10.98
CA VAL A 59 15.18 4.47 12.34
C VAL A 59 15.41 3.26 13.26
N PRO A 60 15.96 3.44 14.48
CA PRO A 60 16.12 2.33 15.42
C PRO A 60 14.79 1.63 15.74
N HIS A 61 14.81 0.30 15.75
CA HIS A 61 13.64 -0.53 16.05
C HIS A 61 12.99 -0.13 17.38
N ASN A 62 11.66 -0.21 17.44
CA ASN A 62 10.81 0.16 18.59
C ASN A 62 10.92 1.61 19.09
N LYS A 63 11.61 2.51 18.38
CA LYS A 63 11.63 3.96 18.71
C LYS A 63 10.69 4.82 17.86
N ALA A 64 9.92 4.21 16.98
CA ALA A 64 8.92 4.92 16.17
C ALA A 64 7.67 5.24 17.02
N LYS A 65 7.66 6.40 17.68
CA LYS A 65 6.45 6.96 18.33
C LYS A 65 5.34 7.22 17.28
N PRO A 66 4.05 7.21 17.64
CA PRO A 66 2.94 7.48 16.71
C PRO A 66 3.12 8.77 15.90
N THR A 67 3.63 9.83 16.54
CA THR A 67 3.92 11.12 15.88
C THR A 67 5.07 11.04 14.87
N LYS A 68 6.07 10.18 15.10
CA LYS A 68 7.15 9.93 14.13
C LYS A 68 6.71 9.02 12.96
N GLN A 69 5.65 8.22 13.16
CA GLN A 69 5.08 7.38 12.10
C GLN A 69 4.27 8.21 11.10
N LEU A 70 3.57 9.26 11.56
CA LEU A 70 2.85 10.19 10.68
C LEU A 70 3.80 10.98 9.77
N GLY A 71 4.89 11.55 10.31
CA GLY A 71 5.89 12.21 9.47
C GLY A 71 6.61 11.25 8.52
N ALA A 72 6.85 10.00 8.95
CA ALA A 72 7.37 8.97 8.07
C ALA A 72 6.37 8.58 6.97
N LEU A 73 5.06 8.65 7.22
CA LEU A 73 4.05 8.38 6.21
C LEU A 73 4.08 9.45 5.10
N GLU A 74 4.12 10.74 5.45
CA GLU A 74 4.23 11.82 4.47
C GLU A 74 5.52 11.71 3.62
N GLU A 75 6.66 11.49 4.26
CA GLU A 75 7.93 11.32 3.55
C GLU A 75 7.92 10.07 2.65
N ALA A 76 7.34 8.97 3.13
CA ALA A 76 7.28 7.74 2.38
C ALA A 76 6.36 7.88 1.15
N VAL A 77 5.20 8.54 1.29
CA VAL A 77 4.26 8.82 0.18
C VAL A 77 4.89 9.65 -0.94
N HIS A 78 5.88 10.48 -0.65
CA HIS A 78 6.63 11.21 -1.68
C HIS A 78 7.83 10.45 -2.25
N SER A 79 8.19 9.32 -1.63
CA SER A 79 9.32 8.48 -2.02
C SER A 79 8.94 7.33 -2.95
N PHE A 80 7.64 7.08 -3.17
CA PHE A 80 7.08 6.01 -4.03
C PHE A 80 5.73 6.44 -4.61
#